data_AF-A0A2N9M837-F1
#
_entry.id   AF-A0A2N9M837-F1
#
_cell.length_a   1.000
_cell.length_b   1.000
_cell.length_c   1.000
_cell.angle_alpha   90.00
_cell.angle_beta   90.00
_cell.angle_gamma   90.00
#
_symmetry.space_group_name_H-M   'P 1'
#
loop_
_entity.id
_entity.type
_entity.pdbx_description
1 polymer ?
#
loop_
_entity_poly.entity_id
_entity_poly.type
_entity_poly.pdbx_seq_one_letter_code
_entity_poly.pdbx_strand_id
1 'polypeptide(L)'
;MAAAEPLWYVWAGNLAVGFCRAFALGLACLSAPAQTGLSWGQAKTAHFEVYSQAEAGTARSTVLWLEQLRALFVQQTSLNLDNAAPVRVIAFRSVNEYQPYRLRVASDAYYVGAEGRDYIVMPSAGAEELRVAAHEYAHSLLHASGLRLPPWLSEGLAEFFSTVRIGERGSRIGGDLPARTQTLRQMAWMPLEQLLAVTGEPPARQDRDRTSVFYAESWALTDMLMFSPDYAPNFPRLVAALSSGQDGVPALMAVYGRPLDTIARDLHAWSGGRRSRVMALGAVSASAVPVEVSAVSEFASRSLMAELLAAIGEFDRAETLYRDLAREAPLDAGAPAALGTIALKRGDRDGARREWKRAIDLGVHDAALCYRYATLASLAGLPEDEVRRAYERAIELRPDFDDARYALALIEKNAGENEVALEQLRAMRNVEPARLYHYWFAMADALTQLGRREEAVSAARQAAEHAASPEERASASKLAYMAKTDLGVRFVRDAEGRNQLVTTRVPHDAADFNPFVEPGDDVRKVQGTLREIDCGGAVTRFLVETSSGPVTLAIPDLSHLQARNAPPEFTCGPQPGSSVTVVYAAGAVESAKSAGILRGIEFR
;
A
#
# COMPACT_ATOMS: atom_id res chain seq x y z
N MET A 1 25.17 -13.30 23.14
CA MET A 1 26.49 -12.65 23.34
C MET A 1 27.30 -12.82 22.07
N ALA A 2 27.37 -11.77 21.26
CA ALA A 2 28.38 -11.47 20.23
C ALA A 2 27.85 -10.21 19.53
N ALA A 3 28.27 -9.04 20.03
CA ALA A 3 27.92 -7.75 19.46
C ALA A 3 28.91 -7.44 18.33
N ALA A 4 28.40 -7.09 17.16
CA ALA A 4 29.18 -6.50 16.08
C ALA A 4 29.29 -4.99 16.34
N GLU A 5 30.51 -4.50 16.50
CA GLU A 5 30.84 -3.07 16.54
C GLU A 5 30.90 -2.48 15.12
N PRO A 6 30.46 -1.23 14.88
CA PRO A 6 30.68 -0.57 13.60
C PRO A 6 32.04 0.12 13.52
N LEU A 7 32.78 -0.19 12.47
CA LEU A 7 34.09 0.32 12.10
C LEU A 7 34.02 1.76 11.55
N TRP A 8 34.63 2.71 12.25
CA TRP A 8 35.16 3.95 11.66
C TRP A 8 36.44 4.36 12.40
N TYR A 9 37.61 4.25 11.74
CA TYR A 9 38.78 5.10 11.94
C TYR A 9 39.90 4.71 10.95
N VAL A 10 40.72 5.71 10.61
CA VAL A 10 42.02 5.69 9.90
C VAL A 10 42.01 6.07 8.41
N TRP A 11 42.51 7.28 8.13
CA TRP A 11 43.28 7.62 6.93
C TRP A 11 44.59 8.29 7.35
N ALA A 12 45.70 7.82 6.80
CA ALA A 12 46.95 8.57 6.66
C ALA A 12 47.75 8.09 5.43
N GLY A 13 48.00 9.02 4.49
CA GLY A 13 49.19 9.12 3.64
C GLY A 13 49.39 8.15 2.46
N ASN A 14 49.30 8.65 1.22
CA ASN A 14 50.46 9.15 0.45
C ASN A 14 50.12 9.48 -1.01
N LEU A 15 50.83 10.50 -1.51
CA LEU A 15 50.85 11.02 -2.88
C LEU A 15 51.51 10.05 -3.87
N ALA A 16 51.02 9.97 -5.12
CA ALA A 16 51.89 9.82 -6.30
C ALA A 16 51.18 10.19 -7.62
N VAL A 17 51.99 10.85 -8.46
CA VAL A 17 51.78 11.45 -9.79
C VAL A 17 51.44 10.44 -10.89
N GLY A 18 50.65 10.84 -11.90
CA GLY A 18 50.43 10.06 -13.13
C GLY A 18 49.81 10.82 -14.32
N PHE A 19 50.67 11.50 -15.07
CA PHE A 19 50.61 12.01 -16.46
C PHE A 19 49.33 12.00 -17.34
N CYS A 20 49.12 13.17 -17.97
CA CYS A 20 48.27 13.43 -19.14
C CYS A 20 48.69 12.67 -20.41
N ARG A 21 47.69 12.27 -21.23
CA ARG A 21 47.78 12.29 -22.70
C ARG A 21 46.44 12.69 -23.33
N ALA A 22 46.48 13.82 -24.04
CA ALA A 22 45.42 14.32 -24.89
C ALA A 22 45.40 13.57 -26.22
N PHE A 23 44.19 13.29 -26.74
CA PHE A 23 43.98 13.01 -28.15
C PHE A 23 42.88 13.93 -28.67
N ALA A 24 43.29 14.86 -29.52
CA ALA A 24 42.43 15.69 -30.34
C ALA A 24 42.14 14.95 -31.65
N LEU A 25 40.88 14.88 -32.07
CA LEU A 25 40.54 14.56 -33.45
C LEU A 25 39.16 15.12 -33.83
N GLY A 26 39.20 16.16 -34.67
CA GLY A 26 38.39 16.27 -35.88
C GLY A 26 36.90 16.59 -35.74
N LEU A 27 36.58 17.89 -35.77
CA LEU A 27 35.26 18.39 -36.16
C LEU A 27 34.91 17.96 -37.59
N ALA A 28 33.69 17.45 -37.78
CA ALA A 28 32.93 17.58 -39.02
C ALA A 28 31.50 17.98 -38.65
N CYS A 29 31.26 19.29 -38.54
CA CYS A 29 29.93 19.86 -38.33
C CYS A 29 29.15 19.84 -39.64
N LEU A 30 28.25 18.88 -39.78
CA LEU A 30 27.09 19.01 -40.68
C LEU A 30 26.08 19.90 -39.97
N SER A 31 26.01 21.17 -40.36
CA SER A 31 25.01 22.13 -39.88
C SER A 31 23.63 21.73 -40.41
N ALA A 32 22.88 20.97 -39.60
CA ALA A 32 21.43 20.88 -39.73
C ALA A 32 20.82 22.26 -39.47
N PRO A 33 19.75 22.65 -40.18
CA PRO A 33 19.08 23.92 -39.94
C PRO A 33 18.59 23.97 -38.49
N ALA A 34 19.03 24.99 -37.74
CA ALA A 34 18.57 25.25 -36.40
C ALA A 34 17.04 25.45 -36.42
N GLN A 35 16.30 24.53 -35.82
CA GLN A 35 14.89 24.73 -35.53
C GLN A 35 14.79 25.86 -34.50
N THR A 36 14.48 27.07 -34.95
CA THR A 36 14.21 28.24 -34.11
C THR A 36 12.77 28.19 -33.58
N GLY A 37 12.50 27.19 -32.75
CA GLY A 37 11.31 27.10 -31.89
C GLY A 37 11.75 26.52 -30.56
N LEU A 38 11.46 27.20 -29.45
CA LEU A 38 11.81 26.72 -28.11
C LEU A 38 11.05 25.42 -27.81
N SER A 39 11.69 24.29 -28.10
CA SER A 39 11.18 22.96 -27.81
C SER A 39 11.68 22.49 -26.46
N TRP A 40 10.83 21.78 -25.73
CA TRP A 40 11.22 21.10 -24.52
C TRP A 40 12.26 20.01 -24.86
N GLY A 41 13.40 20.04 -24.17
CA GLY A 41 14.36 18.95 -24.16
C GLY A 41 14.07 17.99 -23.01
N GLN A 42 14.30 16.70 -23.23
CA GLN A 42 14.19 15.66 -22.21
C GLN A 42 15.51 14.93 -22.04
N ALA A 43 15.84 14.58 -20.80
CA ALA A 43 16.91 13.64 -20.48
C ALA A 43 16.43 12.62 -19.44
N LYS A 44 16.61 11.33 -19.70
CA LYS A 44 16.22 10.23 -18.82
C LYS A 44 17.42 9.40 -18.38
N THR A 45 17.32 8.93 -17.15
CA THR A 45 18.21 7.97 -16.49
C THR A 45 17.35 6.95 -15.74
N ALA A 46 17.97 5.99 -15.06
CA ALA A 46 17.23 5.04 -14.23
C ALA A 46 16.49 5.72 -13.06
N HIS A 47 16.98 6.85 -12.54
CA HIS A 47 16.46 7.48 -11.33
C HIS A 47 15.78 8.84 -11.55
N PHE A 48 16.00 9.47 -12.71
CA PHE A 48 15.49 10.81 -12.98
C PHE A 48 14.98 10.96 -14.41
N GLU A 49 13.91 11.74 -14.55
CA GLU A 49 13.37 12.20 -15.83
C GLU A 49 13.31 13.74 -15.82
N VAL A 50 14.22 14.38 -16.55
CA VAL A 50 14.35 15.83 -16.60
C VAL A 50 13.74 16.38 -17.88
N TYR A 51 12.85 17.35 -17.75
CA TYR A 51 12.28 18.17 -18.80
C TYR A 51 12.78 19.60 -18.66
N SER A 52 13.30 20.18 -19.74
CA SER A 52 13.86 21.54 -19.74
C SER A 52 13.36 22.35 -20.93
N GLN A 53 12.83 23.56 -20.69
CA GLN A 53 12.58 24.56 -21.73
C GLN A 53 13.81 25.42 -22.05
N ALA A 54 14.90 25.25 -21.32
CA ALA A 54 16.15 25.96 -21.56
C ALA A 54 16.92 25.41 -22.77
N GLU A 55 18.10 25.97 -23.04
CA GLU A 55 18.94 25.65 -24.19
C GLU A 55 19.27 24.15 -24.30
N ALA A 56 19.55 23.72 -25.54
CA ALA A 56 19.92 22.34 -25.85
C ALA A 56 21.06 21.85 -24.94
N GLY A 57 20.87 20.68 -24.34
CA GLY A 57 21.83 20.09 -23.40
C GLY A 57 21.55 20.38 -21.92
N THR A 58 20.70 21.37 -21.59
CA THR A 58 20.36 21.69 -20.19
C THR A 58 19.69 20.52 -19.47
N ALA A 59 18.78 19.80 -20.12
CA ALA A 59 18.18 18.59 -19.54
C ALA A 59 19.25 17.55 -19.18
N ARG A 60 20.26 17.37 -20.06
CA ARG A 60 21.36 16.41 -19.87
C ARG A 60 22.29 16.84 -18.73
N SER A 61 22.69 18.12 -18.65
CA SER A 61 23.55 18.59 -17.57
C SER A 61 22.84 18.49 -16.22
N THR A 62 21.56 18.86 -16.16
CA THR A 62 20.74 18.77 -14.94
C THR A 62 20.57 17.32 -14.48
N VAL A 63 20.25 16.38 -15.38
CA VAL A 63 20.08 14.97 -14.97
C VAL A 63 21.38 14.36 -14.45
N LEU A 64 22.52 14.68 -15.07
CA LEU A 64 23.82 14.21 -14.60
C LEU A 64 24.19 14.79 -13.23
N TRP A 65 23.86 16.06 -12.99
CA TRP A 65 24.06 16.68 -11.68
C TRP A 65 23.21 16.01 -10.60
N LEU A 66 21.95 15.67 -10.91
CA LEU A 66 21.06 14.93 -10.00
C LEU A 66 21.56 13.51 -9.73
N GLU A 67 22.08 12.82 -10.73
CA GLU A 67 22.71 11.49 -10.55
C GLU A 67 23.95 11.57 -9.65
N GLN A 68 24.77 12.62 -9.80
CA GLN A 68 25.90 12.84 -8.87
C GLN A 68 25.43 13.12 -7.45
N LEU A 69 24.38 13.93 -7.29
CA LEU A 69 23.77 14.22 -6.01
C LEU A 69 23.29 12.95 -5.32
N ARG A 70 22.54 12.11 -6.05
CA ARG A 70 22.07 10.81 -5.57
C ARG A 70 23.24 9.90 -5.18
N ALA A 71 24.24 9.75 -6.04
CA ALA A 71 25.39 8.88 -5.79
C ALA A 71 26.18 9.33 -4.55
N LEU A 72 26.37 10.64 -4.36
CA LEU A 72 26.95 11.20 -3.13
C LEU A 72 26.12 10.79 -1.91
N PHE A 73 24.80 10.93 -1.98
CA PHE A 73 23.93 10.63 -0.86
C PHE A 73 23.93 9.14 -0.48
N VAL A 74 23.80 8.24 -1.47
CA VAL A 74 23.88 6.79 -1.26
C VAL A 74 25.21 6.40 -0.63
N GLN A 75 26.32 6.97 -1.11
CA GLN A 75 27.65 6.71 -0.55
C GLN A 75 27.78 7.15 0.92
N GLN A 76 27.16 8.27 1.32
CA GLN A 76 27.25 8.79 2.69
C GLN A 76 26.28 8.14 3.66
N THR A 77 25.12 7.67 3.18
CA THR A 77 24.03 7.19 4.05
C THR A 77 23.86 5.67 4.05
N SER A 78 24.45 4.97 3.08
CA SER A 78 24.23 3.53 2.84
C SER A 78 22.76 3.15 2.61
N LEU A 79 21.90 4.12 2.26
CA LEU A 79 20.49 3.87 1.95
C LEU A 79 20.38 3.13 0.61
N ASN A 80 19.58 2.06 0.59
CA ASN A 80 19.21 1.38 -0.65
C ASN A 80 18.02 2.11 -1.27
N LEU A 81 18.24 2.69 -2.46
CA LEU A 81 17.25 3.46 -3.19
C LEU A 81 16.98 2.87 -4.58
N ASP A 82 17.41 1.63 -4.83
CA ASP A 82 17.38 1.03 -6.18
C ASP A 82 15.96 0.74 -6.66
N ASN A 83 15.01 0.59 -5.73
CA ASN A 83 13.59 0.37 -6.02
C ASN A 83 12.75 1.66 -5.98
N ALA A 84 13.36 2.83 -5.80
CA ALA A 84 12.63 4.09 -5.78
C ALA A 84 12.16 4.46 -7.20
N ALA A 85 10.93 4.97 -7.30
CA ALA A 85 10.41 5.48 -8.58
C ALA A 85 11.25 6.67 -9.07
N PRO A 86 11.43 6.84 -10.40
CA PRO A 86 12.19 7.96 -10.92
C PRO A 86 11.55 9.31 -10.58
N VAL A 87 12.35 10.26 -10.07
CA VAL A 87 11.90 11.62 -9.77
C VAL A 87 11.85 12.42 -11.07
N ARG A 88 10.72 13.10 -11.31
CA ARG A 88 10.56 13.97 -12.48
C ARG A 88 10.95 15.39 -12.15
N VAL A 89 11.81 15.99 -12.97
CA VAL A 89 12.26 17.37 -12.78
C VAL A 89 11.83 18.22 -13.97
N ILE A 90 11.18 19.35 -13.71
CA ILE A 90 10.68 20.27 -14.73
C ILE A 90 11.38 21.61 -14.53
N ALA A 91 12.25 21.99 -15.47
CA ALA A 91 12.95 23.26 -15.49
C ALA A 91 12.37 24.15 -16.61
N PHE A 92 11.72 25.24 -16.22
CA PHE A 92 11.25 26.25 -17.16
C PHE A 92 12.42 27.09 -17.70
N ARG A 93 12.17 27.87 -18.75
CA ARG A 93 13.20 28.77 -19.32
C ARG A 93 13.35 30.06 -18.53
N SER A 94 12.28 30.51 -17.89
CA SER A 94 12.28 31.70 -17.05
C SER A 94 11.15 31.67 -16.03
N VAL A 95 11.24 32.59 -15.08
CA VAL A 95 10.21 32.85 -14.08
C VAL A 95 8.85 33.10 -14.72
N ASN A 96 8.77 33.72 -15.91
CA ASN A 96 7.51 34.04 -16.57
C ASN A 96 6.74 32.80 -17.02
N GLU A 97 7.41 31.82 -17.61
CA GLU A 97 6.77 30.56 -18.04
C GLU A 97 6.46 29.65 -16.85
N TYR A 98 7.19 29.81 -15.76
CA TYR A 98 6.93 29.11 -14.50
C TYR A 98 5.74 29.69 -13.72
N GLN A 99 5.49 31.00 -13.78
CA GLN A 99 4.42 31.66 -13.00
C GLN A 99 3.07 30.92 -13.01
N PRO A 100 2.55 30.44 -14.17
CA PRO A 100 1.27 29.73 -14.20
C PRO A 100 1.28 28.38 -13.49
N TYR A 101 2.43 27.82 -13.16
CA TYR A 101 2.56 26.52 -12.49
C TYR A 101 3.09 26.65 -11.06
N ARG A 102 3.29 27.88 -10.61
CA ARG A 102 3.84 28.16 -9.29
C ARG A 102 2.86 27.71 -8.19
N LEU A 103 3.28 26.76 -7.36
CA LEU A 103 2.47 26.30 -6.23
C LEU A 103 2.27 27.39 -5.16
N ARG A 104 3.29 28.22 -4.91
CA ARG A 104 3.28 29.26 -3.86
C ARG A 104 4.09 30.48 -4.26
N VAL A 105 3.58 31.69 -3.96
CA VAL A 105 4.19 33.00 -4.30
C VAL A 105 5.60 33.21 -3.69
N ALA A 106 5.98 32.42 -2.69
CA ALA A 106 7.23 32.59 -1.95
C ALA A 106 8.33 31.57 -2.32
N SER A 107 8.05 30.56 -3.15
CA SER A 107 9.03 29.54 -3.54
C SER A 107 9.36 29.68 -5.02
N ASP A 108 10.65 29.75 -5.32
CA ASP A 108 11.13 29.84 -6.70
C ASP A 108 11.08 28.47 -7.36
N ALA A 109 11.41 27.40 -6.64
CA ALA A 109 11.18 26.00 -7.00
C ALA A 109 10.44 25.24 -5.87
N TYR A 110 9.91 24.05 -6.14
CA TYR A 110 9.21 23.24 -5.13
C TYR A 110 9.19 21.74 -5.44
N TYR A 111 8.95 20.94 -4.40
CA TYR A 111 8.57 19.53 -4.48
C TYR A 111 7.07 19.31 -4.40
N VAL A 112 6.54 18.38 -5.20
CA VAL A 112 5.19 17.82 -5.04
C VAL A 112 5.24 16.32 -5.20
N GLY A 113 4.73 15.58 -4.21
CA GLY A 113 4.42 14.16 -4.35
C GLY A 113 3.01 13.98 -4.92
N ALA A 114 2.88 13.25 -6.03
CA ALA A 114 1.60 12.83 -6.58
C ALA A 114 1.48 11.30 -6.55
N GLU A 115 0.27 10.76 -6.75
CA GLU A 115 0.05 9.31 -6.78
C GLU A 115 0.95 8.65 -7.83
N GLY A 116 1.98 7.95 -7.36
CA GLY A 116 2.91 7.17 -8.19
C GLY A 116 4.10 7.94 -8.79
N ARG A 117 4.27 9.25 -8.51
CA ARG A 117 5.43 10.02 -9.01
C ARG A 117 5.71 11.28 -8.20
N ASP A 118 6.99 11.57 -8.04
CA ASP A 118 7.51 12.76 -7.39
C ASP A 118 8.00 13.81 -8.39
N TYR A 119 7.75 15.09 -8.09
CA TYR A 119 8.08 16.22 -8.96
C TYR A 119 8.98 17.22 -8.25
N ILE A 120 10.02 17.68 -8.94
CA ILE A 120 10.76 18.90 -8.61
C ILE A 120 10.53 19.89 -9.74
N VAL A 121 10.01 21.07 -9.43
CA VAL A 121 9.63 22.07 -10.44
C VAL A 121 10.40 23.35 -10.19
N MET A 122 11.08 23.85 -11.22
CA MET A 122 12.03 24.95 -11.12
C MET A 122 11.81 26.01 -12.20
N PRO A 123 12.02 27.31 -11.87
CA PRO A 123 11.79 28.41 -12.80
C PRO A 123 12.89 28.53 -13.85
N SER A 124 14.06 27.98 -13.54
CA SER A 124 15.21 27.85 -14.43
C SER A 124 16.08 26.66 -13.98
N ALA A 125 17.13 26.34 -14.75
CA ALA A 125 18.15 25.35 -14.35
C ALA A 125 19.44 26.02 -13.87
N GLY A 126 19.33 27.19 -13.24
CA GLY A 126 20.45 27.92 -12.65
C GLY A 126 21.03 27.24 -11.42
N ALA A 127 22.21 27.70 -10.98
CA ALA A 127 22.90 27.14 -9.82
C ALA A 127 22.10 27.28 -8.50
N GLU A 128 21.34 28.38 -8.35
CA GLU A 128 20.48 28.58 -7.19
C GLU A 128 19.24 27.65 -7.24
N GLU A 129 18.68 27.41 -8.42
CA GLU A 129 17.56 26.50 -8.59
C GLU A 129 17.98 25.05 -8.36
N LEU A 130 19.17 24.64 -8.83
CA LEU A 130 19.73 23.32 -8.51
C LEU A 130 19.97 23.17 -7.00
N ARG A 131 20.36 24.24 -6.29
CA ARG A 131 20.45 24.24 -4.83
C ARG A 131 19.09 23.93 -4.19
N VAL A 132 18.02 24.55 -4.68
CA VAL A 132 16.66 24.27 -4.20
C VAL A 132 16.23 22.85 -4.58
N ALA A 133 16.57 22.36 -5.77
CA ALA A 133 16.32 20.96 -6.13
C ALA A 133 17.02 19.96 -5.18
N ALA A 134 18.25 20.26 -4.72
CA ALA A 134 18.90 19.44 -3.70
C ALA A 134 18.16 19.45 -2.36
N HIS A 135 17.62 20.60 -1.94
CA HIS A 135 16.78 20.70 -0.75
C HIS A 135 15.53 19.81 -0.88
N GLU A 136 14.81 19.96 -1.99
CA GLU A 136 13.59 19.19 -2.27
C GLU A 136 13.85 17.69 -2.40
N TYR A 137 14.93 17.30 -3.09
CA TYR A 137 15.31 15.90 -3.20
C TYR A 137 15.72 15.30 -1.85
N ALA A 138 16.34 16.09 -0.96
CA ALA A 138 16.66 15.63 0.39
C ALA A 138 15.40 15.26 1.19
N HIS A 139 14.30 16.01 1.05
CA HIS A 139 13.02 15.62 1.67
C HIS A 139 12.54 14.26 1.16
N SER A 140 12.56 14.03 -0.16
CA SER A 140 12.19 12.72 -0.74
C SER A 140 13.02 11.57 -0.15
N LEU A 141 14.32 11.79 0.00
CA LEU A 141 15.25 10.80 0.55
C LEU A 141 15.02 10.53 2.04
N LEU A 142 14.79 11.57 2.82
CA LEU A 142 14.46 11.45 4.25
C LEU A 142 13.14 10.68 4.42
N HIS A 143 12.13 10.95 3.60
CA HIS A 143 10.89 10.17 3.59
C HIS A 143 11.11 8.71 3.21
N ALA A 144 11.92 8.44 2.18
CA ALA A 144 12.24 7.08 1.74
C ALA A 144 13.01 6.27 2.79
N SER A 145 13.74 6.93 3.71
CA SER A 145 14.48 6.27 4.78
C SER A 145 13.60 5.69 5.90
N GLY A 146 12.29 6.02 5.94
CA GLY A 146 11.36 5.62 6.99
C GLY A 146 11.58 6.33 8.33
N LEU A 147 12.51 7.30 8.40
CA LEU A 147 12.75 8.11 9.58
C LEU A 147 11.58 9.08 9.81
N ARG A 148 11.06 9.13 11.03
CA ARG A 148 10.04 10.11 11.44
C ARG A 148 10.72 11.24 12.20
N LEU A 149 11.18 12.26 11.48
CA LEU A 149 11.93 13.36 12.07
C LEU A 149 11.00 14.54 12.44
N PRO A 150 11.31 15.29 13.51
CA PRO A 150 10.59 16.52 13.81
C PRO A 150 10.87 17.58 12.72
N PRO A 151 9.92 18.51 12.47
CA PRO A 151 9.99 19.48 11.39
C PRO A 151 11.32 20.26 11.32
N TRP A 152 11.81 20.77 12.46
CA TRP A 152 13.07 21.55 12.48
C TRP A 152 14.26 20.72 11.98
N LEU A 153 14.29 19.42 12.28
CA LEU A 153 15.41 18.56 11.89
C LEU A 153 15.28 18.15 10.43
N SER A 154 14.07 17.82 9.98
CA SER A 154 13.81 17.52 8.57
C SER A 154 14.22 18.69 7.68
N GLU A 155 13.78 19.90 8.02
CA GLU A 155 14.09 21.12 7.27
C GLU A 155 15.56 21.52 7.42
N GLY A 156 16.13 21.42 8.61
CA GLY A 156 17.53 21.70 8.85
C GLY A 156 18.47 20.77 8.07
N LEU A 157 18.13 19.47 7.98
CA LEU A 157 18.86 18.52 7.15
C LEU A 157 18.70 18.83 5.65
N ALA A 158 17.49 19.12 5.18
CA ALA A 158 17.27 19.50 3.79
C ALA A 158 18.03 20.77 3.39
N GLU A 159 18.05 21.80 4.25
CA GLU A 159 18.87 23.01 4.08
C GLU A 159 20.36 22.68 4.05
N PHE A 160 20.83 21.85 4.98
CA PHE A 160 22.22 21.38 5.01
C PHE A 160 22.58 20.65 3.71
N PHE A 161 21.77 19.72 3.23
CA PHE A 161 22.00 19.00 1.98
C PHE A 161 22.00 19.93 0.76
N SER A 162 21.20 21.00 0.78
CA SER A 162 21.22 22.03 -0.27
C SER A 162 22.58 22.73 -0.43
N THR A 163 23.43 22.72 0.61
CA THR A 163 24.77 23.33 0.54
C THR A 163 25.75 22.56 -0.34
N VAL A 164 25.39 21.36 -0.81
CA VAL A 164 26.24 20.53 -1.65
C VAL A 164 26.75 21.29 -2.87
N ARG A 165 28.05 21.14 -3.14
CA ARG A 165 28.73 21.64 -4.34
C ARG A 165 29.47 20.47 -4.96
N ILE A 166 29.01 20.07 -6.13
CA ILE A 166 29.53 18.92 -6.87
C ILE A 166 30.56 19.42 -7.87
N GLY A 167 31.71 18.75 -7.93
CA GLY A 167 32.78 19.10 -8.85
C GLY A 167 33.60 17.89 -9.29
N GLU A 168 34.17 17.96 -10.48
CA GLU A 168 34.98 16.87 -11.06
C GLU A 168 36.21 16.53 -10.22
N ARG A 169 36.80 17.53 -9.56
CA ARG A 169 38.01 17.39 -8.73
C ARG A 169 37.71 17.07 -7.26
N GLY A 170 36.43 16.88 -6.92
CA GLY A 170 35.98 16.69 -5.56
C GLY A 170 34.70 17.48 -5.28
N SER A 171 33.86 16.91 -4.44
CA SER A 171 32.60 17.49 -4.00
C SER A 171 32.74 18.01 -2.57
N ARG A 172 31.81 18.83 -2.12
CA ARG A 172 31.77 19.30 -0.74
C ARG A 172 30.34 19.58 -0.29
N ILE A 173 30.12 19.52 1.00
CA ILE A 173 28.84 19.84 1.66
C ILE A 173 29.12 20.63 2.94
N GLY A 174 28.14 21.38 3.42
CA GLY A 174 28.32 22.42 4.40
C GLY A 174 28.75 23.73 3.75
N GLY A 175 28.83 24.79 4.55
CA GLY A 175 29.20 26.11 4.09
C GLY A 175 28.11 27.13 4.39
N ASP A 176 28.34 28.37 3.96
CA ASP A 176 27.40 29.47 4.21
C ASP A 176 26.16 29.37 3.31
N LEU A 177 24.99 29.65 3.89
CA LEU A 177 23.76 29.94 3.15
C LEU A 177 23.44 31.44 3.32
N PRO A 178 23.85 32.32 2.37
CA PRO A 178 23.81 33.77 2.58
C PRO A 178 22.45 34.31 3.01
N ALA A 179 21.35 33.79 2.42
CA ALA A 179 20.00 34.19 2.80
C ALA A 179 19.66 33.82 4.24
N ARG A 180 20.03 32.61 4.69
CA ARG A 180 19.80 32.14 6.07
C ARG A 180 20.67 32.90 7.05
N THR A 181 21.95 33.07 6.74
CA THR A 181 22.89 33.88 7.52
C THR A 181 22.45 35.34 7.64
N GLN A 182 21.89 35.91 6.58
CA GLN A 182 21.31 37.24 6.62
C GLN A 182 20.10 37.29 7.56
N THR A 183 19.18 36.31 7.49
CA THR A 183 18.05 36.20 8.41
C THR A 183 18.51 36.14 9.87
N LEU A 184 19.48 35.26 10.20
CA LEU A 184 19.99 35.12 11.58
C LEU A 184 20.69 36.38 12.12
N ARG A 185 21.15 37.28 11.22
CA ARG A 185 21.77 38.57 11.60
C ARG A 185 20.76 39.70 11.73
N GLN A 186 19.68 39.67 10.97
CA GLN A 186 18.72 40.78 10.85
C GLN A 186 17.46 40.59 11.69
N MET A 187 17.07 39.34 11.96
CA MET A 187 15.83 39.01 12.66
C MET A 187 16.12 38.50 14.08
N ALA A 188 15.13 38.67 14.96
CA ALA A 188 15.17 38.11 16.30
C ALA A 188 15.03 36.58 16.23
N TRP A 189 15.87 35.89 16.97
CA TRP A 189 15.81 34.44 17.08
C TRP A 189 14.61 34.00 17.92
N MET A 190 14.00 32.90 17.54
CA MET A 190 13.03 32.18 18.34
C MET A 190 13.71 31.55 19.55
N PRO A 191 12.99 31.41 20.68
CA PRO A 191 13.46 30.56 21.76
C PRO A 191 13.66 29.12 21.25
N LEU A 192 14.79 28.50 21.57
CA LEU A 192 15.14 27.14 21.11
C LEU A 192 14.05 26.12 21.47
N GLU A 193 13.39 26.28 22.62
CA GLU A 193 12.23 25.47 23.01
C GLU A 193 11.10 25.53 21.97
N GLN A 194 10.79 26.72 21.45
CA GLN A 194 9.73 26.90 20.45
C GLN A 194 10.12 26.29 19.11
N LEU A 195 11.39 26.37 18.71
CA LEU A 195 11.89 25.71 17.50
C LEU A 195 11.68 24.19 17.59
N LEU A 196 12.06 23.60 18.74
CA LEU A 196 11.98 22.16 18.97
C LEU A 196 10.53 21.64 19.17
N ALA A 197 9.61 22.51 19.58
CA ALA A 197 8.22 22.19 19.85
C ALA A 197 7.29 22.29 18.62
N VAL A 198 7.79 22.70 17.44
CA VAL A 198 6.97 22.74 16.22
C VAL A 198 6.57 21.30 15.85
N THR A 199 5.28 21.00 15.94
CA THR A 199 4.68 19.72 15.53
C THR A 199 3.85 19.90 14.27
N GLY A 200 4.04 19.05 13.26
CA GLY A 200 3.28 19.10 12.00
C GLY A 200 3.91 20.02 10.95
N GLU A 201 3.10 20.69 10.12
CA GLU A 201 3.62 21.66 9.17
C GLU A 201 4.26 22.86 9.91
N PRO A 202 5.30 23.50 9.34
CA PRO A 202 5.90 24.72 9.90
C PRO A 202 4.84 25.78 10.22
N PRO A 203 5.12 26.74 11.13
CA PRO A 203 4.18 27.78 11.52
C PRO A 203 3.51 28.41 10.28
N ALA A 204 2.19 28.54 10.32
CA ALA A 204 1.40 29.03 9.20
C ALA A 204 2.03 30.32 8.62
N ARG A 205 2.20 30.34 7.29
CA ARG A 205 2.82 31.40 6.47
C ARG A 205 2.26 32.82 6.66
N GLN A 206 1.27 33.01 7.53
CA GLN A 206 0.71 34.31 7.89
C GLN A 206 1.76 35.22 8.57
N ASP A 207 2.84 34.64 9.13
CA ASP A 207 4.00 35.36 9.64
C ASP A 207 5.28 34.97 8.86
N ARG A 208 5.49 35.64 7.72
CA ARG A 208 6.61 35.39 6.79
C ARG A 208 7.98 35.50 7.47
N ASP A 209 8.11 36.42 8.43
CA ASP A 209 9.37 36.64 9.14
C ASP A 209 9.64 35.47 10.08
N ARG A 210 8.64 35.06 10.87
CA ARG A 210 8.77 33.87 11.73
C ARG A 210 9.05 32.58 10.95
N THR A 211 8.43 32.39 9.80
CA THR A 211 8.76 31.27 8.90
C THR A 211 10.21 31.33 8.43
N SER A 212 10.70 32.51 8.04
CA SER A 212 12.08 32.68 7.57
C SER A 212 13.10 32.38 8.68
N VAL A 213 12.82 32.83 9.90
CA VAL A 213 13.63 32.55 11.09
C VAL A 213 13.64 31.05 11.41
N PHE A 214 12.49 30.37 11.36
CA PHE A 214 12.41 28.92 11.58
C PHE A 214 13.35 28.13 10.66
N TYR A 215 13.34 28.40 9.36
CA TYR A 215 14.24 27.73 8.41
C TYR A 215 15.72 28.06 8.69
N ALA A 216 16.02 29.31 9.02
CA ALA A 216 17.39 29.75 9.27
C ALA A 216 17.97 29.13 10.55
N GLU A 217 17.18 29.05 11.63
CA GLU A 217 17.61 28.42 12.88
C GLU A 217 17.68 26.90 12.78
N SER A 218 16.75 26.27 12.05
CA SER A 218 16.79 24.84 11.75
C SER A 218 18.09 24.45 11.05
N TRP A 219 18.49 25.23 10.03
CA TRP A 219 19.76 25.05 9.35
C TRP A 219 20.95 25.25 10.29
N ALA A 220 20.97 26.34 11.06
CA ALA A 220 22.08 26.64 11.97
C ALA A 220 22.27 25.57 13.04
N LEU A 221 21.16 25.07 13.60
CA LEU A 221 21.20 24.00 14.59
C LEU A 221 21.73 22.72 13.96
N THR A 222 21.22 22.31 12.80
CA THR A 222 21.73 21.13 12.09
C THR A 222 23.20 21.27 11.72
N ASP A 223 23.64 22.43 11.23
CA ASP A 223 25.06 22.68 10.91
C ASP A 223 25.95 22.53 12.15
N MET A 224 25.53 23.07 13.31
CA MET A 224 26.23 22.86 14.58
C MET A 224 26.25 21.39 14.98
N LEU A 225 25.12 20.70 14.89
CA LEU A 225 25.00 19.30 15.24
C LEU A 225 25.82 18.39 14.31
N MET A 226 26.09 18.80 13.07
CA MET A 226 26.91 18.02 12.14
C MET A 226 28.41 18.30 12.27
N PHE A 227 28.80 19.51 12.67
CA PHE A 227 30.20 19.93 12.59
C PHE A 227 30.86 20.36 13.90
N SER A 228 30.10 20.66 14.94
CA SER A 228 30.69 21.05 16.21
C SER A 228 31.34 19.84 16.88
N PRO A 229 32.62 19.93 17.31
CA PRO A 229 33.28 18.83 18.01
C PRO A 229 32.53 18.37 19.27
N ASP A 230 31.82 19.30 19.92
CA ASP A 230 31.05 19.06 21.14
C ASP A 230 29.72 18.34 20.87
N TYR A 231 29.18 18.43 19.65
CA TYR A 231 27.84 17.92 19.31
C TYR A 231 27.86 16.78 18.28
N ALA A 232 28.68 16.88 17.24
CA ALA A 232 28.73 15.92 16.12
C ALA A 232 28.85 14.45 16.53
N PRO A 233 29.68 14.06 17.52
CA PRO A 233 29.82 12.66 17.91
C PRO A 233 28.51 12.00 18.40
N ASN A 234 27.58 12.78 18.96
CA ASN A 234 26.33 12.28 19.53
C ASN A 234 25.09 12.57 18.66
N PHE A 235 25.26 13.22 17.50
CA PHE A 235 24.15 13.54 16.62
C PHE A 235 23.37 12.30 16.12
N PRO A 236 24.00 11.17 15.74
CA PRO A 236 23.26 9.96 15.38
C PRO A 236 22.36 9.43 16.50
N ARG A 237 22.78 9.58 17.76
CA ARG A 237 21.99 9.19 18.94
C ARG A 237 20.78 10.10 19.12
N LEU A 238 20.93 11.40 18.84
CA LEU A 238 19.80 12.33 18.81
C LEU A 238 18.80 11.95 17.72
N VAL A 239 19.27 11.69 16.50
CA VAL A 239 18.41 11.28 15.37
C VAL A 239 17.61 10.02 15.73
N ALA A 240 18.26 9.01 16.33
CA ALA A 240 17.60 7.79 16.78
C ALA A 240 16.52 8.05 17.86
N ALA A 241 16.83 8.90 18.85
CA ALA A 241 15.87 9.28 19.90
C ALA A 241 14.64 9.98 19.31
N LEU A 242 14.84 10.97 18.45
CA LEU A 242 13.76 11.72 17.80
C LEU A 242 12.94 10.84 16.87
N SER A 243 13.59 9.98 16.07
CA SER A 243 12.88 9.05 15.18
C SER A 243 12.04 8.00 15.92
N SER A 244 12.34 7.74 17.19
CA SER A 244 11.53 6.89 18.07
C SER A 244 10.30 7.61 18.66
N GLY A 245 10.12 8.90 18.36
CA GLY A 245 9.00 9.71 18.83
C GLY A 245 9.24 10.41 20.18
N GLN A 246 10.49 10.52 20.64
CA GLN A 246 10.79 11.30 21.83
C GLN A 246 10.67 12.80 21.55
N ASP A 247 10.19 13.55 22.55
CA ASP A 247 10.08 15.01 22.46
C ASP A 247 11.44 15.69 22.29
N GLY A 248 11.47 16.75 21.47
CA GLY A 248 12.70 17.40 21.03
C GLY A 248 13.58 17.94 22.16
N VAL A 249 12.99 18.66 23.11
CA VAL A 249 13.69 19.27 24.25
C VAL A 249 14.34 18.23 25.17
N PRO A 250 13.59 17.25 25.73
CA PRO A 250 14.19 16.26 26.62
C PRO A 250 15.21 15.37 25.90
N ALA A 251 14.97 15.00 24.63
CA ALA A 251 15.93 14.23 23.85
C ALA A 251 17.25 14.99 23.68
N LEU A 252 17.21 16.29 23.33
CA LEU A 252 18.39 17.11 23.14
C LEU A 252 19.20 17.26 24.44
N MET A 253 18.53 17.57 25.55
CA MET A 253 19.18 17.71 26.85
C MET A 253 19.79 16.38 27.34
N ALA A 254 19.09 15.27 27.15
CA ALA A 254 19.55 13.95 27.59
C ALA A 254 20.74 13.43 26.78
N VAL A 255 20.75 13.66 25.46
CA VAL A 255 21.84 13.21 24.58
C VAL A 255 23.13 13.98 24.86
N TYR A 256 23.05 15.29 25.08
CA TYR A 256 24.22 16.14 25.28
C TYR A 256 24.58 16.38 26.74
N GLY A 257 23.72 16.02 27.70
CA GLY A 257 23.95 16.25 29.12
C GLY A 257 24.06 17.74 29.50
N ARG A 258 23.41 18.63 28.74
CA ARG A 258 23.48 20.08 28.89
C ARG A 258 22.09 20.70 29.04
N PRO A 259 21.92 21.74 29.87
CA PRO A 259 20.66 22.51 29.92
C PRO A 259 20.38 23.19 28.58
N LEU A 260 19.09 23.33 28.23
CA LEU A 260 18.66 23.91 26.95
C LEU A 260 19.24 25.31 26.69
N ASP A 261 19.27 26.18 27.70
CA ASP A 261 19.85 27.53 27.60
C ASP A 261 21.34 27.53 27.26
N THR A 262 22.07 26.50 27.69
CA THR A 262 23.49 26.36 27.34
C THR A 262 23.62 25.98 25.88
N ILE A 263 22.80 25.04 25.40
CA ILE A 263 22.76 24.64 23.99
C ILE A 263 22.36 25.81 23.10
N ALA A 264 21.40 26.64 23.52
CA ALA A 264 21.01 27.84 22.80
C ALA A 264 22.16 28.86 22.68
N ARG A 265 22.91 29.10 23.77
CA ARG A 265 24.11 29.97 23.73
C ARG A 265 25.20 29.40 22.83
N ASP A 266 25.44 28.09 22.90
CA ASP A 266 26.42 27.39 22.07
C ASP A 266 26.04 27.52 20.58
N LEU A 267 24.75 27.41 20.25
CA LEU A 267 24.21 27.64 18.90
C LEU A 267 24.43 29.08 18.42
N HIS A 268 24.10 30.09 19.23
CA HIS A 268 24.36 31.49 18.86
C HIS A 268 25.86 31.76 18.65
N ALA A 269 26.71 31.20 19.51
CA ALA A 269 28.17 31.33 19.38
C ALA A 269 28.69 30.63 18.12
N TRP A 270 28.15 29.47 17.79
CA TRP A 270 28.44 28.73 16.56
C TRP A 270 28.12 29.57 15.32
N SER A 271 26.90 30.10 15.24
CA SER A 271 26.44 30.91 14.10
C SER A 271 27.14 32.27 13.98
N GLY A 272 27.68 32.80 15.08
CA GLY A 272 28.50 34.02 15.07
C GLY A 272 29.95 33.80 14.61
N GLY A 273 30.41 32.55 14.50
CA GLY A 273 31.78 32.19 14.12
C GLY A 273 32.11 32.51 12.65
N ARG A 274 33.31 33.06 12.38
CA ARG A 274 33.75 33.52 11.05
C ARG A 274 34.08 32.42 10.01
N ARG A 275 33.86 31.13 10.30
CA ARG A 275 34.24 30.05 9.38
C ARG A 275 33.11 29.06 9.21
N SER A 276 32.39 29.18 8.10
CA SER A 276 31.52 28.11 7.60
C SER A 276 32.37 26.88 7.35
N ARG A 277 31.97 25.75 7.96
CA ARG A 277 32.69 24.49 7.83
C ARG A 277 32.18 23.74 6.61
N VAL A 278 33.09 23.11 5.91
CA VAL A 278 32.78 22.27 4.75
C VAL A 278 33.39 20.89 4.97
N MET A 279 32.64 19.86 4.63
CA MET A 279 33.10 18.49 4.53
C MET A 279 33.46 18.21 3.08
N ALA A 280 34.67 17.70 2.83
CA ALA A 280 35.01 17.17 1.52
C ALA A 280 34.25 15.86 1.31
N LEU A 281 33.50 15.80 0.21
CA LEU A 281 32.93 14.58 -0.32
C LEU A 281 33.82 14.16 -1.50
N GLY A 282 34.13 12.87 -1.63
CA GLY A 282 34.97 12.39 -2.73
C GLY A 282 34.48 12.84 -4.11
N ALA A 283 35.30 12.67 -5.13
CA ALA A 283 34.84 12.89 -6.50
C ALA A 283 33.81 11.81 -6.88
N VAL A 284 32.70 12.23 -7.49
CA VAL A 284 31.66 11.33 -8.00
C VAL A 284 31.48 11.62 -9.49
N SER A 285 31.83 10.65 -10.33
CA SER A 285 31.68 10.79 -11.78
C SER A 285 30.27 10.40 -12.21
N ALA A 286 29.59 11.32 -12.89
CA ALA A 286 28.33 11.04 -13.58
C ALA A 286 28.54 10.37 -14.95
N SER A 287 29.77 10.38 -15.49
CA SER A 287 29.99 10.17 -16.92
C SER A 287 29.70 8.74 -17.39
N ALA A 288 29.53 7.79 -16.46
CA ALA A 288 29.22 6.40 -16.75
C ALA A 288 27.70 6.10 -16.75
N VAL A 289 26.85 7.04 -16.32
CA VAL A 289 25.39 6.83 -16.30
C VAL A 289 24.84 6.93 -17.72
N PRO A 290 24.13 5.90 -18.24
CA PRO A 290 23.44 6.00 -19.52
C PRO A 290 22.37 7.10 -19.45
N VAL A 291 22.48 8.10 -20.34
CA VAL A 291 21.50 9.18 -20.46
C VAL A 291 20.85 9.12 -21.83
N GLU A 292 19.54 8.94 -21.86
CA GLU A 292 18.74 9.07 -23.08
C GLU A 292 18.29 10.53 -23.21
N VAL A 293 18.63 11.18 -24.33
CA VAL A 293 18.24 12.57 -24.61
C VAL A 293 17.31 12.60 -25.82
N SER A 294 16.18 13.27 -25.69
CA SER A 294 15.18 13.39 -26.75
C SER A 294 14.55 14.77 -26.76
N ALA A 295 14.02 15.17 -27.92
CA ALA A 295 13.13 16.31 -28.01
C ALA A 295 11.72 15.89 -27.58
N VAL A 296 10.99 16.78 -26.92
CA VAL A 296 9.62 16.52 -26.47
C VAL A 296 8.66 17.15 -27.46
N SER A 297 7.70 16.37 -27.95
CA SER A 297 6.67 16.86 -28.87
C SER A 297 5.75 17.87 -28.19
N GLU A 298 5.07 18.69 -28.99
CA GLU A 298 4.09 19.64 -28.46
C GLU A 298 3.02 18.94 -27.62
N PHE A 299 2.46 17.84 -28.14
CA PHE A 299 1.50 17.00 -27.41
C PHE A 299 2.07 16.53 -26.06
N ALA A 300 3.26 15.93 -26.04
CA ALA A 300 3.87 15.43 -24.81
C ALA A 300 4.17 16.56 -23.80
N SER A 301 4.56 17.75 -24.28
CA SER A 301 4.78 18.89 -23.41
C SER A 301 3.48 19.44 -22.81
N ARG A 302 2.39 19.47 -23.57
CA ARG A 302 1.06 19.86 -23.07
C ARG A 302 0.52 18.84 -22.08
N SER A 303 0.74 17.55 -22.32
CA SER A 303 0.42 16.47 -21.37
C SER A 303 1.19 16.63 -20.05
N LEU A 304 2.49 16.93 -20.12
CA LEU A 304 3.32 17.19 -18.94
C LEU A 304 2.80 18.40 -18.13
N MET A 305 2.40 19.47 -18.80
CA MET A 305 1.84 20.66 -18.13
C MET A 305 0.46 20.37 -17.51
N ALA A 306 -0.38 19.58 -18.16
CA ALA A 306 -1.67 19.15 -17.62
C ALA A 306 -1.49 18.27 -16.36
N GLU A 307 -0.53 17.35 -16.40
CA GLU A 307 -0.16 16.49 -15.28
C GLU A 307 0.36 17.31 -14.10
N LEU A 308 1.22 18.29 -14.37
CA LEU A 308 1.73 19.20 -13.34
C LEU A 308 0.59 20.02 -12.71
N LEU A 309 -0.33 20.56 -13.51
CA LEU A 309 -1.49 21.31 -13.00
C LEU A 309 -2.37 20.43 -12.11
N ALA A 310 -2.61 19.18 -12.50
CA ALA A 310 -3.34 18.23 -11.68
C ALA A 310 -2.61 17.90 -10.37
N ALA A 311 -1.27 17.79 -10.40
CA ALA A 311 -0.45 17.53 -9.22
C ALA A 311 -0.51 18.70 -8.21
N ILE A 312 -0.51 19.95 -8.68
CA ILE A 312 -0.60 21.14 -7.81
C ILE A 312 -2.04 21.52 -7.41
N GLY A 313 -3.04 20.75 -7.83
CA GLY A 313 -4.46 20.97 -7.47
C GLY A 313 -5.19 21.99 -8.35
N GLU A 314 -4.58 22.47 -9.42
CA GLU A 314 -5.18 23.40 -10.41
C GLU A 314 -6.08 22.63 -11.38
N PHE A 315 -7.10 21.95 -10.84
CA PHE A 315 -7.93 20.98 -11.55
C PHE A 315 -8.68 21.58 -12.75
N ASP A 316 -9.21 22.80 -12.66
CA ASP A 316 -9.95 23.42 -13.77
C ASP A 316 -9.08 23.64 -15.01
N ARG A 317 -7.82 24.04 -14.79
CA ARG A 317 -6.84 24.24 -15.86
C ARG A 317 -6.33 22.91 -16.41
N ALA A 318 -6.06 21.95 -15.53
CA ALA A 318 -5.68 20.59 -15.92
C ALA A 318 -6.77 19.92 -16.77
N GLU A 319 -8.03 19.98 -16.35
CA GLU A 319 -9.15 19.40 -17.09
C GLU A 319 -9.31 20.02 -18.47
N THR A 320 -9.17 21.35 -18.59
CA THR A 320 -9.24 22.03 -19.89
C THR A 320 -8.18 21.46 -20.84
N LEU A 321 -6.93 21.35 -20.39
CA LEU A 321 -5.84 20.77 -21.19
C LEU A 321 -6.09 19.31 -21.52
N TYR A 322 -6.50 18.47 -20.57
CA TYR A 322 -6.79 17.07 -20.82
C TYR A 322 -7.98 16.87 -21.78
N ARG A 323 -8.99 17.75 -21.75
CA ARG A 323 -10.08 17.73 -22.73
C ARG A 323 -9.61 18.12 -24.13
N ASP A 324 -8.67 19.06 -24.25
CA ASP A 324 -8.04 19.37 -25.54
C ASP A 324 -7.20 18.18 -26.05
N LEU A 325 -6.38 17.58 -25.19
CA LEU A 325 -5.55 16.43 -25.52
C LEU A 325 -6.39 15.22 -25.95
N ALA A 326 -7.51 14.96 -25.26
CA ALA A 326 -8.46 13.90 -25.62
C ALA A 326 -9.15 14.14 -26.98
N ARG A 327 -9.30 15.41 -27.41
CA ARG A 327 -9.82 15.74 -28.75
C ARG A 327 -8.78 15.51 -29.84
N GLU A 328 -7.51 15.82 -29.55
CA GLU A 328 -6.40 15.67 -30.48
C GLU A 328 -5.99 14.20 -30.67
N ALA A 329 -6.00 13.41 -29.58
CA ALA A 329 -5.67 11.99 -29.57
C ALA A 329 -6.83 11.16 -28.96
N PRO A 330 -7.93 10.92 -29.70
CA PRO A 330 -9.13 10.27 -29.15
C PRO A 330 -8.94 8.80 -28.77
N LEU A 331 -7.85 8.17 -29.23
CA LEU A 331 -7.47 6.79 -28.91
C LEU A 331 -6.42 6.71 -27.78
N ASP A 332 -5.93 7.84 -27.27
CA ASP A 332 -5.01 7.85 -26.13
C ASP A 332 -5.79 7.63 -24.82
N ALA A 333 -5.41 6.61 -24.06
CA ALA A 333 -6.00 6.29 -22.78
C ALA A 333 -5.57 7.25 -21.65
N GLY A 334 -4.47 8.02 -21.86
CA GLY A 334 -3.88 8.88 -20.83
C GLY A 334 -4.80 10.03 -20.39
N ALA A 335 -5.42 10.73 -21.34
CA ALA A 335 -6.32 11.84 -21.03
C ALA A 335 -7.57 11.43 -20.22
N PRO A 336 -8.35 10.40 -20.60
CA PRO A 336 -9.47 9.93 -19.77
C PRO A 336 -9.00 9.37 -18.42
N ALA A 337 -7.83 8.71 -18.35
CA ALA A 337 -7.27 8.27 -17.07
C ALA A 337 -7.04 9.43 -16.09
N ALA A 338 -6.46 10.52 -16.59
CA ALA A 338 -6.22 11.73 -15.80
C ALA A 338 -7.53 12.45 -15.42
N LEU A 339 -8.47 12.59 -16.37
CA LEU A 339 -9.78 13.20 -16.10
C LEU A 339 -10.55 12.44 -15.03
N GLY A 340 -10.53 11.10 -15.04
CA GLY A 340 -11.15 10.30 -14.00
C GLY A 340 -10.51 10.49 -12.62
N THR A 341 -9.19 10.65 -12.59
CA THR A 341 -8.44 10.94 -11.35
C THR A 341 -8.80 12.31 -10.80
N ILE A 342 -8.89 13.32 -11.67
CA ILE A 342 -9.32 14.67 -11.27
C ILE A 342 -10.76 14.64 -10.75
N ALA A 343 -11.68 13.97 -11.44
CA ALA A 343 -13.07 13.83 -11.01
C ALA A 343 -13.17 13.20 -9.62
N LEU A 344 -12.39 12.14 -9.34
CA LEU A 344 -12.34 11.53 -8.02
C LEU A 344 -11.85 12.51 -6.93
N LYS A 345 -10.79 13.27 -7.20
CA LYS A 345 -10.26 14.28 -6.26
C LYS A 345 -11.26 15.40 -5.97
N ARG A 346 -12.18 15.70 -6.89
CA ARG A 346 -13.30 16.64 -6.70
C ARG A 346 -14.52 16.01 -6.03
N GLY A 347 -14.47 14.72 -5.71
CA GLY A 347 -15.58 13.98 -5.11
C GLY A 347 -16.63 13.48 -6.12
N ASP A 348 -16.45 13.72 -7.43
CA ASP A 348 -17.32 13.16 -8.47
C ASP A 348 -16.93 11.71 -8.78
N ARG A 349 -17.42 10.81 -7.93
CA ARG A 349 -17.20 9.36 -8.08
C ARG A 349 -17.79 8.81 -9.37
N ASP A 350 -18.88 9.39 -9.88
CA ASP A 350 -19.54 8.88 -11.08
C ASP A 350 -18.78 9.30 -12.33
N GLY A 351 -18.30 10.55 -12.38
CA GLY A 351 -17.37 11.03 -13.40
C GLY A 351 -16.08 10.25 -13.41
N ALA A 352 -15.50 9.98 -12.23
CA ALA A 352 -14.31 9.15 -12.10
C ALA A 352 -14.49 7.76 -12.74
N ARG A 353 -15.59 7.07 -12.40
CA ARG A 353 -15.89 5.75 -13.00
C ARG A 353 -16.05 5.84 -14.52
N ARG A 354 -16.79 6.82 -15.04
CA ARG A 354 -17.00 6.95 -16.49
C ARG A 354 -15.68 7.14 -17.25
N GLU A 355 -14.83 8.04 -16.79
CA GLU A 355 -13.57 8.35 -17.47
C GLU A 355 -12.53 7.23 -17.30
N TRP A 356 -12.44 6.61 -16.12
CA TRP A 356 -11.57 5.46 -15.93
C TRP A 356 -12.03 4.23 -16.72
N LYS A 357 -13.34 3.98 -16.82
CA LYS A 357 -13.86 2.94 -17.71
C LYS A 357 -13.43 3.19 -19.14
N ARG A 358 -13.56 4.43 -19.63
CA ARG A 358 -13.11 4.81 -20.96
C ARG A 358 -11.61 4.59 -21.14
N ALA A 359 -10.78 4.92 -20.15
CA ALA A 359 -9.34 4.67 -20.19
C ALA A 359 -9.03 3.16 -20.27
N ILE A 360 -9.74 2.33 -19.50
CA ILE A 360 -9.61 0.86 -19.55
C ILE A 360 -10.00 0.33 -20.93
N ASP A 361 -11.13 0.78 -21.48
CA ASP A 361 -11.61 0.38 -22.80
C ASP A 361 -10.63 0.80 -23.93
N LEU A 362 -9.87 1.88 -23.72
CA LEU A 362 -8.79 2.35 -24.61
C LEU A 362 -7.44 1.65 -24.39
N GLY A 363 -7.36 0.69 -23.45
CA GLY A 363 -6.17 -0.11 -23.22
C GLY A 363 -5.12 0.53 -22.31
N VAL A 364 -5.53 1.35 -21.32
CA VAL A 364 -4.61 1.90 -20.31
C VAL A 364 -3.72 0.81 -19.69
N HIS A 365 -2.43 1.12 -19.53
CA HIS A 365 -1.45 0.24 -18.92
C HIS A 365 -1.13 0.68 -17.48
N ASP A 366 -2.18 0.75 -16.64
CA ASP A 366 -2.06 1.13 -15.23
C ASP A 366 -2.90 0.19 -14.34
N ALA A 367 -2.22 -0.75 -13.69
CA ALA A 367 -2.85 -1.71 -12.78
C ALA A 367 -3.59 -1.02 -11.62
N ALA A 368 -3.03 0.05 -11.06
CA ALA A 368 -3.62 0.76 -9.92
C ALA A 368 -4.90 1.49 -10.34
N LEU A 369 -4.96 2.04 -11.55
CA LEU A 369 -6.21 2.58 -12.10
C LEU A 369 -7.27 1.49 -12.26
N CYS A 370 -6.93 0.34 -12.84
CA CYS A 370 -7.87 -0.80 -12.97
C CYS A 370 -8.43 -1.25 -11.61
N TYR A 371 -7.57 -1.38 -10.59
CA TYR A 371 -7.98 -1.70 -9.23
C TYR A 371 -8.89 -0.64 -8.59
N ARG A 372 -8.53 0.65 -8.71
CA ARG A 372 -9.34 1.76 -8.19
C ARG A 372 -10.70 1.84 -8.88
N TYR A 373 -10.74 1.62 -10.19
CA TYR A 373 -11.97 1.51 -10.95
C TYR A 373 -12.86 0.38 -10.41
N ALA A 374 -12.32 -0.84 -10.30
CA ALA A 374 -13.04 -2.01 -9.82
C ALA A 374 -13.60 -1.80 -8.40
N THR A 375 -12.80 -1.22 -7.51
CA THR A 375 -13.22 -0.88 -6.14
C THR A 375 -14.39 0.10 -6.15
N LEU A 376 -14.30 1.18 -6.93
CA LEU A 376 -15.35 2.19 -7.02
C LEU A 376 -16.62 1.66 -7.70
N ALA A 377 -16.46 0.80 -8.71
CA ALA A 377 -17.53 0.11 -9.41
C ALA A 377 -18.28 -0.86 -8.49
N SER A 378 -17.56 -1.63 -7.67
CA SER A 378 -18.14 -2.54 -6.67
C SER A 378 -18.97 -1.77 -5.63
N LEU A 379 -18.44 -0.67 -5.08
CA LEU A 379 -19.18 0.19 -4.14
C LEU A 379 -20.43 0.82 -4.76
N ALA A 380 -20.42 1.06 -6.06
CA ALA A 380 -21.57 1.58 -6.81
C ALA A 380 -22.59 0.50 -7.22
N GLY A 381 -22.33 -0.78 -6.90
CA GLY A 381 -23.21 -1.89 -7.27
C GLY A 381 -23.29 -2.15 -8.77
N LEU A 382 -22.22 -1.84 -9.52
CA LEU A 382 -22.13 -2.20 -10.94
C LEU A 382 -22.09 -3.73 -11.13
N PRO A 383 -22.44 -4.25 -12.32
CA PRO A 383 -22.46 -5.69 -12.57
C PRO A 383 -21.13 -6.36 -12.18
N GLU A 384 -21.23 -7.48 -11.48
CA GLU A 384 -20.06 -8.18 -10.93
C GLU A 384 -19.03 -8.56 -12.01
N ASP A 385 -19.49 -8.98 -13.19
CA ASP A 385 -18.65 -9.35 -14.34
C ASP A 385 -17.76 -8.20 -14.83
N GLU A 386 -18.23 -6.95 -14.67
CA GLU A 386 -17.45 -5.78 -15.04
C GLU A 386 -16.38 -5.47 -13.98
N VAL A 387 -16.76 -5.55 -12.71
CA VAL A 387 -15.85 -5.39 -11.57
C VAL A 387 -14.75 -6.46 -11.61
N ARG A 388 -15.13 -7.71 -11.88
CA ARG A 388 -14.22 -8.87 -11.99
C ARG A 388 -13.17 -8.64 -13.08
N ARG A 389 -13.59 -8.31 -14.29
CA ARG A 389 -12.69 -8.03 -15.42
C ARG A 389 -11.70 -6.90 -15.14
N ALA A 390 -12.11 -5.89 -14.37
CA ALA A 390 -11.21 -4.81 -13.99
C ALA A 390 -10.15 -5.25 -12.96
N TYR A 391 -10.50 -6.11 -11.99
CA TYR A 391 -9.51 -6.72 -11.10
C TYR A 391 -8.58 -7.68 -11.83
N GLU A 392 -9.11 -8.54 -12.70
CA GLU A 392 -8.32 -9.43 -13.56
C GLU A 392 -7.31 -8.62 -14.39
N ARG A 393 -7.75 -7.52 -15.00
CA ARG A 393 -6.86 -6.63 -15.75
C ARG A 393 -5.77 -6.01 -14.88
N ALA A 394 -6.09 -5.64 -13.65
CA ALA A 394 -5.09 -5.14 -12.70
C ALA A 394 -4.01 -6.21 -12.40
N ILE A 395 -4.42 -7.46 -12.23
CA ILE A 395 -3.55 -8.61 -11.97
C ILE A 395 -2.72 -8.97 -13.21
N GLU A 396 -3.29 -8.90 -14.41
CA GLU A 396 -2.55 -9.09 -15.67
C GLU A 396 -1.42 -8.07 -15.83
N LEU A 397 -1.70 -6.80 -15.52
CA LEU A 397 -0.73 -5.71 -15.61
C LEU A 397 0.31 -5.77 -14.49
N ARG A 398 -0.06 -6.29 -13.32
CA ARG A 398 0.81 -6.42 -12.15
C ARG A 398 0.52 -7.75 -11.43
N PRO A 399 1.25 -8.83 -11.78
CA PRO A 399 0.98 -10.17 -11.23
C PRO A 399 1.11 -10.32 -9.71
N ASP A 400 1.87 -9.43 -9.07
CA ASP A 400 2.07 -9.31 -7.61
C ASP A 400 1.14 -8.28 -6.95
N PHE A 401 0.03 -7.91 -7.61
CA PHE A 401 -0.95 -6.99 -7.03
C PHE A 401 -1.91 -7.70 -6.07
N ASP A 402 -1.41 -7.99 -4.87
CA ASP A 402 -2.10 -8.79 -3.87
C ASP A 402 -3.44 -8.18 -3.40
N ASP A 403 -3.58 -6.85 -3.42
CA ASP A 403 -4.85 -6.16 -3.13
C ASP A 403 -5.94 -6.50 -4.14
N ALA A 404 -5.59 -6.55 -5.44
CA ALA A 404 -6.51 -6.92 -6.51
C ALA A 404 -6.87 -8.41 -6.43
N ARG A 405 -5.90 -9.28 -6.14
CA ARG A 405 -6.14 -10.72 -5.92
C ARG A 405 -7.09 -10.98 -4.76
N TYR A 406 -6.85 -10.31 -3.64
CA TYR A 406 -7.71 -10.45 -2.46
C TYR A 406 -9.15 -9.98 -2.75
N ALA A 407 -9.31 -8.83 -3.40
CA ALA A 407 -10.63 -8.33 -3.76
C ALA A 407 -11.36 -9.26 -4.75
N LEU A 408 -10.65 -9.79 -5.73
CA LEU A 408 -11.16 -10.79 -6.68
C LEU A 408 -11.58 -12.08 -5.97
N ALA A 409 -10.77 -12.58 -5.04
CA ALA A 409 -11.08 -13.78 -4.26
C ALA A 409 -12.38 -13.62 -3.44
N LEU A 410 -12.62 -12.44 -2.87
CA LEU A 410 -13.86 -12.17 -2.14
C LEU A 410 -15.09 -12.19 -3.06
N ILE A 411 -14.96 -11.67 -4.28
CA ILE A 411 -16.02 -11.70 -5.29
C ILE A 411 -16.32 -13.14 -5.69
N GLU A 412 -15.29 -13.92 -6.04
CA GLU A 412 -15.42 -15.33 -6.43
C GLU A 412 -16.05 -16.16 -5.31
N LYS A 413 -15.63 -15.94 -4.06
CA LYS A 413 -16.23 -16.61 -2.89
C LYS A 413 -17.72 -16.28 -2.74
N ASN A 414 -18.10 -15.01 -2.91
CA ASN A 414 -19.51 -14.60 -2.82
C ASN A 414 -20.35 -15.18 -3.96
N ALA A 415 -19.74 -15.42 -5.13
CA ALA A 415 -20.37 -16.13 -6.25
C ALA A 415 -20.45 -17.66 -6.03
N GLY A 416 -19.85 -18.20 -4.95
CA GLY A 416 -19.79 -19.64 -4.67
C GLY A 416 -18.62 -20.36 -5.35
N GLU A 417 -17.78 -19.65 -6.11
CA GLU A 417 -16.61 -20.15 -6.82
C GLU A 417 -15.40 -20.29 -5.87
N ASN A 418 -15.57 -21.08 -4.81
CA ASN A 418 -14.63 -21.18 -3.70
C ASN A 418 -13.25 -21.71 -4.09
N GLU A 419 -13.18 -22.59 -5.11
CA GLU A 419 -11.90 -23.10 -5.61
C GLU A 419 -11.08 -21.99 -6.27
N VAL A 420 -11.72 -21.15 -7.11
CA VAL A 420 -11.08 -20.02 -7.79
C VAL A 420 -10.63 -18.98 -6.76
N ALA A 421 -11.47 -18.70 -5.75
CA ALA A 421 -11.12 -17.81 -4.65
C ALA A 421 -9.84 -18.28 -3.92
N LEU A 422 -9.69 -19.59 -3.69
CA LEU A 422 -8.49 -20.14 -3.08
C LEU A 422 -7.26 -20.03 -3.99
N GLU A 423 -7.41 -20.17 -5.30
CA GLU A 423 -6.31 -19.94 -6.25
C GLU A 423 -5.80 -18.51 -6.16
N GLN A 424 -6.70 -17.51 -6.12
CA GLN A 424 -6.31 -16.11 -5.97
C GLN A 424 -5.61 -15.84 -4.64
N LEU A 425 -6.15 -16.36 -3.52
CA LEU A 425 -5.56 -16.20 -2.20
C LEU A 425 -4.18 -16.88 -2.11
N ARG A 426 -4.00 -18.06 -2.72
CA ARG A 426 -2.70 -18.77 -2.74
C ARG A 426 -1.67 -18.09 -3.64
N ALA A 427 -2.12 -17.37 -4.66
CA ALA A 427 -1.25 -16.65 -5.57
C ALA A 427 -0.70 -15.33 -4.99
N MET A 428 -1.22 -14.88 -3.84
CA MET A 428 -0.71 -13.69 -3.16
C MET A 428 0.73 -13.90 -2.68
N ARG A 429 1.60 -12.89 -2.87
CA ARG A 429 3.03 -12.99 -2.54
C ARG A 429 3.40 -12.36 -1.20
N ASN A 430 2.78 -11.23 -0.90
CA ASN A 430 3.02 -10.41 0.28
C ASN A 430 1.67 -10.08 0.93
N VAL A 431 1.34 -10.83 1.99
CA VAL A 431 0.17 -10.51 2.81
C VAL A 431 0.62 -9.56 3.92
N GLU A 432 0.24 -8.29 3.80
CA GLU A 432 0.53 -7.27 4.82
C GLU A 432 0.10 -7.73 6.22
N PRO A 433 0.87 -7.44 7.29
CA PRO A 433 0.54 -7.88 8.64
C PRO A 433 -0.86 -7.50 9.08
N ALA A 434 -1.34 -6.32 8.67
CA ALA A 434 -2.69 -5.83 8.96
C ALA A 434 -3.81 -6.62 8.25
N ARG A 435 -3.50 -7.38 7.19
CA ARG A 435 -4.46 -8.21 6.43
C ARG A 435 -4.45 -9.67 6.84
N LEU A 436 -3.43 -10.16 7.55
CA LEU A 436 -3.24 -11.59 7.83
C LEU A 436 -4.49 -12.25 8.42
N TYR A 437 -5.19 -11.61 9.36
CA TYR A 437 -6.46 -12.11 9.89
C TYR A 437 -7.49 -12.37 8.78
N HIS A 438 -7.80 -11.34 7.99
CA HIS A 438 -8.83 -11.42 6.94
C HIS A 438 -8.45 -12.39 5.81
N TYR A 439 -7.16 -12.46 5.47
CA TYR A 439 -6.62 -13.42 4.52
C TYR A 439 -6.90 -14.87 4.94
N TRP A 440 -6.47 -15.22 6.16
CA TRP A 440 -6.65 -16.57 6.69
C TRP A 440 -8.12 -16.91 6.94
N PHE A 441 -8.92 -15.92 7.36
CA PHE A 441 -10.36 -16.08 7.53
C PHE A 441 -11.06 -16.39 6.20
N ALA A 442 -10.72 -15.66 5.13
CA ALA A 442 -11.27 -15.92 3.79
C ALA A 442 -10.87 -17.31 3.27
N MET A 443 -9.61 -17.73 3.46
CA MET A 443 -9.17 -19.09 3.13
C MET A 443 -9.95 -20.15 3.90
N ALA A 444 -10.08 -19.99 5.22
CA ALA A 444 -10.79 -20.95 6.07
C ALA A 444 -12.27 -21.09 5.68
N ASP A 445 -12.91 -19.98 5.30
CA ASP A 445 -14.30 -19.96 4.87
C ASP A 445 -14.48 -20.68 3.54
N ALA A 446 -13.66 -20.35 2.53
CA ALA A 446 -13.68 -21.04 1.24
C ALA A 446 -13.40 -22.55 1.39
N LEU A 447 -12.39 -22.94 2.18
CA LEU A 447 -12.08 -24.35 2.46
C LEU A 447 -13.22 -25.07 3.20
N THR A 448 -13.95 -24.37 4.07
CA THR A 448 -15.12 -24.92 4.77
C THR A 448 -16.25 -25.23 3.77
N GLN A 449 -16.53 -24.30 2.85
CA GLN A 449 -17.57 -24.49 1.81
C GLN A 449 -17.23 -25.65 0.86
N LEU A 450 -15.94 -25.88 0.62
CA LEU A 450 -15.45 -26.99 -0.21
C LEU A 450 -15.35 -28.33 0.53
N GLY A 451 -15.63 -28.37 1.83
CA GLY A 451 -15.48 -29.57 2.64
C GLY A 451 -14.02 -30.00 2.87
N ARG A 452 -13.04 -29.13 2.60
CA ARG A 452 -11.60 -29.36 2.82
C ARG A 452 -11.25 -29.12 4.30
N ARG A 453 -11.80 -29.98 5.16
CA ARG A 453 -11.91 -29.82 6.61
C ARG A 453 -10.59 -29.53 7.34
N GLU A 454 -9.56 -30.35 7.11
CA GLU A 454 -8.28 -30.20 7.81
C GLU A 454 -7.59 -28.87 7.47
N GLU A 455 -7.61 -28.51 6.19
CA GLU A 455 -7.07 -27.23 5.72
C GLU A 455 -7.88 -26.06 6.29
N ALA A 456 -9.22 -26.16 6.30
CA ALA A 456 -10.11 -25.14 6.86
C ALA A 456 -9.82 -24.89 8.35
N VAL A 457 -9.63 -25.95 9.14
CA VAL A 457 -9.25 -25.85 10.56
C VAL A 457 -7.88 -25.18 10.73
N SER A 458 -6.90 -25.56 9.90
CA SER A 458 -5.57 -24.97 9.95
C SER A 458 -5.60 -23.47 9.64
N ALA A 459 -6.30 -23.07 8.57
CA ALA A 459 -6.47 -21.68 8.19
C ALA A 459 -7.25 -20.88 9.26
N ALA A 460 -8.30 -21.46 9.85
CA ALA A 460 -9.05 -20.80 10.93
C ALA A 460 -8.19 -20.57 12.18
N ARG A 461 -7.27 -21.48 12.50
CA ARG A 461 -6.28 -21.28 13.57
C ARG A 461 -5.33 -20.13 13.25
N GLN A 462 -4.81 -20.06 12.03
CA GLN A 462 -3.96 -18.95 11.60
C GLN A 462 -4.71 -17.61 11.69
N ALA A 463 -5.99 -17.56 11.29
CA ALA A 463 -6.82 -16.38 11.49
C ALA A 463 -6.88 -16.00 12.98
N ALA A 464 -7.15 -16.95 13.89
CA ALA A 464 -7.21 -16.66 15.32
C ALA A 464 -5.87 -16.16 15.94
N GLU A 465 -4.73 -16.62 15.42
CA GLU A 465 -3.39 -16.18 15.81
C GLU A 465 -3.12 -14.72 15.40
N HIS A 466 -3.64 -14.30 14.24
CA HIS A 466 -3.48 -12.94 13.71
C HIS A 466 -4.62 -11.98 14.08
N ALA A 467 -5.59 -12.42 14.87
CA ALA A 467 -6.72 -11.59 15.31
C ALA A 467 -6.26 -10.43 16.21
N ALA A 468 -6.65 -9.21 15.85
CA ALA A 468 -6.41 -7.99 16.61
C ALA A 468 -7.45 -7.79 17.74
N SER A 469 -8.64 -8.38 17.62
CA SER A 469 -9.72 -8.25 18.61
C SER A 469 -10.23 -9.59 19.17
N PRO A 470 -10.86 -9.60 20.36
CA PRO A 470 -11.55 -10.78 20.88
C PRO A 470 -12.67 -11.28 19.95
N GLU A 471 -13.35 -10.37 19.25
CA GLU A 471 -14.44 -10.69 18.31
C GLU A 471 -13.94 -11.43 17.07
N GLU A 472 -12.81 -10.98 16.52
CA GLU A 472 -12.12 -11.65 15.40
C GLU A 472 -11.68 -13.06 15.81
N ARG A 473 -11.09 -13.20 17.00
CA ARG A 473 -10.68 -14.50 17.54
C ARG A 473 -11.86 -15.44 17.74
N ALA A 474 -12.98 -14.92 18.23
CA ALA A 474 -14.22 -15.67 18.39
C ALA A 474 -14.78 -16.11 17.02
N SER A 475 -14.76 -15.23 16.03
CA SER A 475 -15.20 -15.51 14.66
C SER A 475 -14.36 -16.60 14.00
N ALA A 476 -13.03 -16.52 14.11
CA ALA A 476 -12.12 -17.56 13.65
C ALA A 476 -12.34 -18.90 14.36
N SER A 477 -12.57 -18.87 15.68
CA SER A 477 -12.88 -20.07 16.47
C SER A 477 -14.20 -20.72 16.05
N LYS A 478 -15.22 -19.90 15.74
CA LYS A 478 -16.49 -20.37 15.20
C LYS A 478 -16.29 -21.06 13.86
N LEU A 479 -15.44 -20.51 12.99
CA LEU A 479 -15.13 -21.09 11.69
C LEU A 479 -14.35 -22.41 11.82
N ALA A 480 -13.41 -22.51 12.75
CA ALA A 480 -12.73 -23.76 13.07
C ALA A 480 -13.72 -24.82 13.61
N TYR A 481 -14.70 -24.40 14.42
CA TYR A 481 -15.77 -25.29 14.90
C TYR A 481 -16.66 -25.75 13.74
N MET A 482 -17.01 -24.84 12.81
CA MET A 482 -17.76 -25.14 11.58
C MET A 482 -17.06 -26.21 10.74
N ALA A 483 -15.77 -26.05 10.50
CA ALA A 483 -14.98 -26.98 9.70
C ALA A 483 -14.86 -28.39 10.32
N LYS A 484 -15.15 -28.55 11.61
CA LYS A 484 -15.12 -29.84 12.33
C LYS A 484 -16.49 -30.47 12.52
N THR A 485 -17.58 -29.75 12.22
CA THR A 485 -18.92 -30.17 12.63
C THR A 485 -19.95 -30.06 11.52
N ASP A 486 -20.77 -31.09 11.38
CA ASP A 486 -21.95 -31.09 10.52
C ASP A 486 -23.16 -30.48 11.24
N LEU A 487 -24.12 -29.97 10.47
CA LEU A 487 -25.45 -29.67 10.98
C LEU A 487 -26.22 -30.97 11.22
N GLY A 488 -26.64 -31.18 12.47
CA GLY A 488 -27.53 -32.25 12.87
C GLY A 488 -28.84 -31.68 13.42
N VAL A 489 -29.94 -32.39 13.20
CA VAL A 489 -31.25 -32.02 13.75
C VAL A 489 -31.56 -32.95 14.92
N ARG A 490 -31.97 -32.37 16.05
CA ARG A 490 -32.47 -33.13 17.20
C ARG A 490 -33.84 -32.59 17.62
N PHE A 491 -34.71 -33.50 18.05
CA PHE A 491 -35.94 -33.14 18.72
C PHE A 491 -35.70 -33.08 20.23
N VAL A 492 -35.97 -31.94 20.84
CA VAL A 492 -35.95 -31.75 22.30
C VAL A 492 -37.35 -31.42 22.78
N ARG A 493 -37.68 -31.72 24.05
CA ARG A 493 -38.96 -31.28 24.63
C ARG A 493 -38.81 -29.88 25.21
N ASP A 494 -39.75 -29.00 24.90
CA ASP A 494 -39.84 -27.67 25.53
C ASP A 494 -40.37 -27.76 26.98
N ALA A 495 -40.45 -26.63 27.68
CA ALA A 495 -40.91 -26.57 29.06
C ALA A 495 -42.36 -27.06 29.23
N GLU A 496 -43.15 -27.06 28.16
CA GLU A 496 -44.53 -27.54 28.11
C GLU A 496 -44.63 -29.00 27.64
N GLY A 497 -43.51 -29.68 27.40
CA GLY A 497 -43.44 -31.07 26.99
C GLY A 497 -43.70 -31.33 25.50
N ARG A 498 -43.76 -30.29 24.66
CA ARG A 498 -43.93 -30.40 23.21
C ARG A 498 -42.59 -30.64 22.53
N ASN A 499 -42.59 -31.42 21.46
CA ASN A 499 -41.37 -31.66 20.68
C ASN A 499 -41.02 -30.41 19.85
N GLN A 500 -39.82 -29.88 20.08
CA GLN A 500 -39.22 -28.77 19.36
C GLN A 500 -38.00 -29.26 18.57
N LEU A 501 -37.90 -28.82 17.32
CA LEU A 501 -36.80 -29.13 16.43
C LEU A 501 -35.66 -28.13 16.66
N VAL A 502 -34.48 -28.63 17.02
CA VAL A 502 -33.30 -27.81 17.31
C VAL A 502 -32.14 -28.23 16.43
N THR A 503 -31.55 -27.26 15.73
CA THR A 503 -30.33 -27.46 14.96
C THR A 503 -29.13 -27.49 15.91
N THR A 504 -28.38 -28.58 15.86
CA THR A 504 -27.16 -28.80 16.64
C THR A 504 -25.99 -29.01 15.69
N ARG A 505 -24.76 -28.83 16.18
CA ARG A 505 -23.56 -29.17 15.44
C ARG A 505 -22.91 -30.41 16.03
N VAL A 506 -22.60 -31.38 15.19
CA VAL A 506 -22.06 -32.69 15.60
C VAL A 506 -20.69 -32.86 14.95
N PRO A 507 -19.64 -33.28 15.69
CA PRO A 507 -18.33 -33.56 15.10
C PRO A 507 -18.43 -34.55 13.95
N HIS A 508 -17.71 -34.32 12.85
CA HIS A 508 -17.69 -35.22 11.69
C HIS A 508 -17.33 -36.66 12.08
N ASP A 509 -16.33 -36.82 12.94
CA ASP A 509 -15.80 -38.13 13.37
C ASP A 509 -16.47 -38.63 14.65
N ALA A 510 -17.57 -38.00 15.09
CA ALA A 510 -18.42 -38.61 16.10
C ALA A 510 -18.88 -39.95 15.52
N ALA A 511 -18.37 -41.04 16.08
CA ALA A 511 -18.58 -42.42 15.64
C ALA A 511 -20.04 -42.66 15.22
N ASP A 512 -20.28 -43.71 14.43
CA ASP A 512 -21.60 -44.28 14.09
C ASP A 512 -22.52 -44.58 15.31
N PHE A 513 -22.14 -44.14 16.51
CA PHE A 513 -22.96 -44.04 17.69
C PHE A 513 -24.22 -43.20 17.44
N ASN A 514 -25.25 -43.92 17.04
CA ASN A 514 -26.61 -43.50 17.19
C ASN A 514 -27.07 -43.82 18.62
N PRO A 515 -27.25 -42.82 19.50
CA PRO A 515 -27.60 -43.05 20.91
C PRO A 515 -28.98 -43.69 21.09
N PHE A 516 -29.77 -43.75 20.01
CA PHE A 516 -31.11 -44.33 20.01
C PHE A 516 -31.14 -45.77 19.54
N VAL A 517 -30.00 -46.33 19.13
CA VAL A 517 -29.87 -47.78 18.95
C VAL A 517 -29.77 -48.42 20.34
N GLU A 518 -30.75 -49.24 20.69
CA GLU A 518 -30.85 -49.85 22.01
C GLU A 518 -30.07 -51.18 22.10
N PRO A 519 -29.55 -51.56 23.29
CA PRO A 519 -28.94 -52.87 23.50
C PRO A 519 -29.95 -54.00 23.21
N GLY A 520 -29.79 -54.67 22.07
CA GLY A 520 -30.69 -55.74 21.61
C GLY A 520 -31.42 -55.45 20.30
N ASP A 521 -31.30 -54.24 19.74
CA ASP A 521 -31.83 -53.93 18.40
C ASP A 521 -31.15 -54.80 17.32
N ASP A 522 -31.93 -55.50 16.47
CA ASP A 522 -31.44 -56.07 15.20
C ASP A 522 -31.27 -54.93 14.19
N VAL A 523 -30.12 -54.25 14.24
CA VAL A 523 -29.89 -53.03 13.46
C VAL A 523 -29.69 -53.35 11.98
N ARG A 524 -30.52 -52.73 11.14
CA ARG A 524 -30.38 -52.75 9.67
C ARG A 524 -30.13 -51.36 9.14
N LYS A 525 -29.31 -51.30 8.09
CA LYS A 525 -28.99 -50.07 7.36
C LYS A 525 -29.35 -50.25 5.89
N VAL A 526 -30.06 -49.30 5.32
CA VAL A 526 -30.48 -49.36 3.91
C VAL A 526 -30.46 -47.97 3.29
N GLN A 527 -30.12 -47.94 2.01
CA GLN A 527 -30.17 -46.75 1.17
C GLN A 527 -31.41 -46.77 0.29
N GLY A 528 -32.01 -45.60 0.12
CA GLY A 528 -33.20 -45.46 -0.69
C GLY A 528 -33.64 -44.02 -0.86
N THR A 529 -34.87 -43.85 -1.33
CA THR A 529 -35.48 -42.55 -1.57
C THR A 529 -36.65 -42.35 -0.62
N LEU A 530 -36.64 -41.28 0.16
CA LEU A 530 -37.78 -40.95 1.03
C LEU A 530 -38.96 -40.48 0.16
N ARG A 531 -40.07 -41.23 0.19
CA ARG A 531 -41.25 -41.00 -0.66
C ARG A 531 -42.43 -40.37 0.07
N GLU A 532 -42.64 -40.70 1.33
CA GLU A 532 -43.79 -40.23 2.10
C GLU A 532 -43.47 -40.21 3.60
N ILE A 533 -44.05 -39.23 4.29
CA ILE A 533 -44.08 -39.14 5.76
C ILE A 533 -45.55 -39.17 6.21
N ASP A 534 -46.01 -40.29 6.75
CA ASP A 534 -47.37 -40.43 7.28
C ASP A 534 -47.40 -39.99 8.75
N CYS A 535 -48.15 -38.92 9.03
CA CYS A 535 -48.40 -38.39 10.37
C CYS A 535 -49.85 -38.58 10.85
N GLY A 536 -50.70 -39.25 10.07
CA GLY A 536 -52.15 -39.31 10.32
C GLY A 536 -52.55 -40.34 11.39
N GLY A 537 -51.65 -41.26 11.75
CA GLY A 537 -51.87 -42.30 12.75
C GLY A 537 -51.28 -41.98 14.13
N ALA A 538 -51.46 -42.90 15.09
CA ALA A 538 -50.88 -42.80 16.43
C ALA A 538 -49.35 -42.84 16.49
N VAL A 539 -48.69 -43.22 15.38
CA VAL A 539 -47.24 -43.33 15.22
C VAL A 539 -46.86 -42.78 13.85
N THR A 540 -45.88 -41.88 13.79
CA THR A 540 -45.35 -41.33 12.53
C THR A 540 -44.62 -42.42 11.75
N ARG A 541 -44.76 -42.46 10.43
CA ARG A 541 -44.11 -43.46 9.57
C ARG A 541 -43.40 -42.82 8.39
N PHE A 542 -42.24 -43.36 8.06
CA PHE A 542 -41.45 -42.95 6.90
C PHE A 542 -41.48 -44.07 5.88
N LEU A 543 -41.87 -43.76 4.65
CA LEU A 543 -41.83 -44.68 3.51
C LEU A 543 -40.56 -44.41 2.70
N VAL A 544 -39.65 -45.37 2.69
CA VAL A 544 -38.40 -45.31 1.92
C VAL A 544 -38.45 -46.33 0.80
N GLU A 545 -38.35 -45.87 -0.44
CA GLU A 545 -38.26 -46.75 -1.61
C GLU A 545 -36.81 -47.23 -1.77
N THR A 546 -36.61 -48.54 -1.85
CA THR A 546 -35.27 -49.16 -1.87
C THR A 546 -35.13 -50.06 -3.09
N SER A 547 -33.91 -50.49 -3.43
CA SER A 547 -33.69 -51.43 -4.54
C SER A 547 -34.39 -52.79 -4.33
N SER A 548 -34.71 -53.15 -3.09
CA SER A 548 -35.44 -54.37 -2.72
C SER A 548 -36.95 -54.17 -2.55
N GLY A 549 -37.47 -52.97 -2.85
CA GLY A 549 -38.87 -52.59 -2.65
C GLY A 549 -39.08 -51.60 -1.49
N PRO A 550 -40.32 -51.15 -1.27
CA PRO A 550 -40.63 -50.13 -0.27
C PRO A 550 -40.46 -50.65 1.16
N VAL A 551 -39.83 -49.85 2.02
CA VAL A 551 -39.65 -50.11 3.45
C VAL A 551 -40.35 -49.02 4.25
N THR A 552 -41.39 -49.41 5.00
CA THR A 552 -42.10 -48.52 5.93
C THR A 552 -41.48 -48.63 7.31
N LEU A 553 -41.02 -47.52 7.88
CA LEU A 553 -40.35 -47.47 9.18
C LEU A 553 -41.16 -46.59 10.15
N ALA A 554 -41.42 -47.11 11.34
CA ALA A 554 -42.17 -46.41 12.38
C ALA A 554 -41.25 -45.52 13.23
N ILE A 555 -41.77 -44.40 13.70
CA ILE A 555 -41.12 -43.50 14.66
C ILE A 555 -42.07 -43.27 15.84
N PRO A 556 -42.03 -44.15 16.86
CA PRO A 556 -42.91 -44.05 18.03
C PRO A 556 -42.65 -42.79 18.87
N ASP A 557 -41.39 -42.36 18.95
CA ASP A 557 -40.99 -41.13 19.61
C ASP A 557 -39.98 -40.38 18.74
N LEU A 558 -40.38 -39.21 18.24
CA LEU A 558 -39.54 -38.33 17.42
C LEU A 558 -38.29 -37.84 18.19
N SER A 559 -38.32 -37.82 19.53
CA SER A 559 -37.16 -37.50 20.36
C SER A 559 -36.10 -38.60 20.41
N HIS A 560 -36.42 -39.80 19.90
CA HIS A 560 -35.51 -40.94 19.77
C HIS A 560 -35.12 -41.23 18.31
N LEU A 561 -34.91 -40.18 17.53
CA LEU A 561 -34.46 -40.25 16.14
C LEU A 561 -33.25 -39.33 15.92
N GLN A 562 -32.16 -39.87 15.38
CA GLN A 562 -31.00 -39.08 14.94
C GLN A 562 -31.14 -38.73 13.45
N ALA A 563 -31.20 -37.44 13.11
CA ALA A 563 -31.25 -36.99 11.73
C ALA A 563 -29.97 -36.19 11.37
N ARG A 564 -29.23 -36.64 10.35
CA ARG A 564 -28.02 -36.00 9.81
C ARG A 564 -28.29 -35.39 8.44
N ASN A 565 -27.75 -34.19 8.18
CA ASN A 565 -27.97 -33.43 6.93
C ASN A 565 -29.45 -33.19 6.57
N ALA A 566 -30.34 -33.30 7.55
CA ALA A 566 -31.77 -33.21 7.33
C ALA A 566 -32.22 -31.77 7.03
N PRO A 567 -33.34 -31.60 6.28
CA PRO A 567 -33.96 -30.30 6.12
C PRO A 567 -34.39 -29.71 7.48
N PRO A 568 -34.49 -28.38 7.59
CA PRO A 568 -34.88 -27.71 8.83
C PRO A 568 -36.33 -28.01 9.24
N GLU A 569 -37.17 -28.47 8.30
CA GLU A 569 -38.57 -28.79 8.53
C GLU A 569 -38.96 -30.07 7.79
N PHE A 570 -39.90 -30.82 8.36
CA PHE A 570 -40.52 -31.99 7.76
C PHE A 570 -42.01 -31.73 7.57
N THR A 571 -42.51 -31.91 6.35
CA THR A 571 -43.93 -31.84 6.03
C THR A 571 -44.53 -33.23 5.96
N CYS A 572 -45.69 -33.43 6.57
CA CYS A 572 -46.44 -34.69 6.44
C CYS A 572 -47.01 -34.82 5.02
N GLY A 573 -47.02 -36.05 4.49
CA GLY A 573 -47.46 -36.37 3.13
C GLY A 573 -46.29 -36.72 2.18
N PRO A 574 -46.54 -36.69 0.87
CA PRO A 574 -45.56 -37.02 -0.16
C PRO A 574 -44.30 -36.14 -0.08
N GLN A 575 -43.14 -36.75 -0.20
CA GLN A 575 -41.83 -36.09 -0.13
C GLN A 575 -41.22 -35.91 -1.53
N PRO A 576 -40.36 -34.89 -1.73
CA PRO A 576 -39.72 -34.59 -3.02
C PRO A 576 -38.73 -35.67 -3.51
N GLY A 577 -38.56 -36.78 -2.79
CA GLY A 577 -37.73 -37.91 -3.21
C GLY A 577 -36.24 -37.74 -2.85
N SER A 578 -35.95 -37.26 -1.66
CA SER A 578 -34.56 -37.12 -1.18
C SER A 578 -33.87 -38.48 -1.03
N SER A 579 -32.60 -38.55 -1.43
CA SER A 579 -31.74 -39.71 -1.20
C SER A 579 -31.40 -39.80 0.28
N VAL A 580 -31.65 -40.96 0.89
CA VAL A 580 -31.45 -41.17 2.32
C VAL A 580 -30.78 -42.49 2.62
N THR A 581 -29.97 -42.51 3.68
CA THR A 581 -29.53 -43.73 4.35
C THR A 581 -30.26 -43.82 5.68
N VAL A 582 -31.03 -44.88 5.88
CA VAL A 582 -31.78 -45.10 7.12
C VAL A 582 -31.16 -46.23 7.93
N VAL A 583 -31.15 -46.06 9.24
CA VAL A 583 -30.74 -47.05 10.26
C VAL A 583 -31.97 -47.33 11.12
N TYR A 584 -32.39 -48.60 11.19
CA TYR A 584 -33.58 -49.00 11.94
C TYR A 584 -33.38 -50.32 12.67
N ALA A 585 -34.12 -50.50 13.76
CA ALA A 585 -34.19 -51.76 14.49
C ALA A 585 -35.26 -52.64 13.83
N ALA A 586 -34.87 -53.79 13.29
CA ALA A 586 -35.76 -54.70 12.59
C ALA A 586 -36.64 -55.48 13.56
N GLY A 587 -37.92 -55.60 13.23
CA GLY A 587 -38.91 -56.29 14.05
C GLY A 587 -40.32 -55.82 13.72
N ALA A 588 -41.28 -56.74 13.67
CA ALA A 588 -42.67 -56.39 13.43
C ALA A 588 -43.24 -55.72 14.68
N VAL A 589 -43.35 -54.40 14.67
CA VAL A 589 -44.21 -53.68 15.60
C VAL A 589 -45.65 -53.98 15.16
N GLU A 590 -46.28 -55.02 15.73
CA GLU A 590 -47.61 -55.51 15.34
C GLU A 590 -48.68 -54.40 15.33
N SER A 591 -48.53 -53.37 16.15
CA SER A 591 -49.42 -52.21 16.20
C SER A 591 -49.18 -51.16 15.08
N ALA A 592 -48.07 -51.24 14.33
CA ALA A 592 -47.62 -50.16 13.46
C ALA A 592 -47.49 -50.51 11.96
N LYS A 593 -47.71 -51.76 11.53
CA LYS A 593 -47.54 -52.21 10.12
C LYS A 593 -46.24 -51.68 9.48
N SER A 594 -45.11 -51.89 10.16
CA SER A 594 -43.80 -51.37 9.75
C SER A 594 -42.74 -52.49 9.73
N ALA A 595 -41.68 -52.30 8.96
CA ALA A 595 -40.52 -53.20 8.90
C ALA A 595 -39.61 -53.07 10.14
N GLY A 596 -39.76 -52.00 10.93
CA GLY A 596 -38.98 -51.73 12.11
C GLY A 596 -39.11 -50.30 12.62
N ILE A 597 -38.37 -49.99 13.69
CA ILE A 597 -38.32 -48.66 14.31
C ILE A 597 -37.13 -47.88 13.75
N LEU A 598 -37.39 -46.73 13.13
CA LEU A 598 -36.35 -45.84 12.60
C LEU A 598 -35.58 -45.22 13.79
N ARG A 599 -34.28 -45.50 13.85
CA ARG A 599 -33.39 -44.92 14.87
C ARG A 599 -32.56 -43.78 14.31
N GLY A 600 -32.24 -43.82 13.01
CA GLY A 600 -31.41 -42.81 12.37
C GLY A 600 -31.71 -42.62 10.89
N ILE A 601 -31.55 -41.40 10.40
CA ILE A 601 -31.68 -41.04 8.98
C ILE A 601 -30.61 -40.03 8.59
N GLU A 602 -29.96 -40.25 7.47
CA GLU A 602 -28.93 -39.38 6.89
C GLU A 602 -29.33 -39.02 5.47
N PHE A 603 -29.45 -37.72 5.21
CA PHE A 603 -29.74 -37.18 3.87
C PHE A 603 -28.44 -37.00 3.08
N ARG A 604 -28.49 -37.32 1.79
CA ARG A 604 -27.35 -37.23 0.86
C ARG A 604 -27.58 -36.21 -0.24
#